data_AF-A0A2V6V255-F1
#
_entry.id   AF-A0A2V6V255-F1
#
_cell.length_a   1.000
_cell.length_b   1.000
_cell.length_c   1.000
_cell.angle_alpha   90.00
_cell.angle_beta   90.00
_cell.angle_gamma   90.00
#
_symmetry.space_group_name_H-M   'P 1'
#
loop_
_entity.id
_entity.type
_entity.pdbx_description
1 polymer ?
#
loop_
_entity_poly.entity_id
_entity_poly.type
_entity_poly.pdbx_seq_one_letter_code
_entity_poly.pdbx_strand_id
1 'polypeptide(L)'
;MAQVSRSWAVLSRADAFGELGRNWLWLLVLGILSAILGVVGLGMTFFLTLASVLYFGVLMLFGGVVQIVHAVKCSGWKSVISHVLIGLLYVVAGFMIVARPLLASVVLTWTLACILIAVGVLRLVM
;
A
#
# COMPACT_ATOMS: atom_id res chain seq x y z
N MET A 1 52.96 -8.44 21.88
CA MET A 1 51.96 -7.65 21.12
C MET A 1 50.53 -8.24 21.14
N ALA A 2 50.34 -9.56 21.27
CA ALA A 2 48.99 -10.16 21.26
C ALA A 2 48.12 -9.93 22.52
N GLN A 3 48.69 -9.55 23.67
CA GLN A 3 47.93 -9.31 24.90
C GLN A 3 47.14 -7.98 24.89
N VAL A 4 47.69 -6.94 24.27
CA VAL A 4 47.10 -5.60 24.23
C VAL A 4 45.87 -5.57 23.30
N SER A 5 45.90 -6.27 22.16
CA SER A 5 44.73 -6.40 21.27
C SER A 5 43.51 -7.04 21.96
N ARG A 6 43.74 -8.00 22.87
CA ARG A 6 42.67 -8.67 23.61
C ARG A 6 42.03 -7.76 24.66
N SER A 7 42.77 -6.85 25.29
CA SER A 7 42.19 -5.95 26.30
C SER A 7 41.25 -4.91 25.69
N TRP A 8 41.54 -4.41 24.49
CA TRP A 8 40.66 -3.47 23.77
C TRP A 8 39.32 -4.11 23.36
N ALA A 9 39.34 -5.39 22.96
CA ALA A 9 38.12 -6.11 22.58
C ALA A 9 37.20 -6.42 23.78
N VAL A 10 37.76 -6.58 24.99
CA VAL A 10 36.99 -6.87 26.21
C VAL A 10 36.39 -5.60 26.81
N LEU A 11 37.12 -4.47 26.78
CA LEU A 11 36.61 -3.16 27.21
C LEU A 11 35.46 -2.69 26.31
N SER A 12 35.65 -2.68 24.99
CA SER A 12 34.61 -2.26 24.03
C SER A 12 33.31 -3.07 24.13
N ARG A 13 33.40 -4.39 24.42
CA ARG A 13 32.21 -5.22 24.64
C ARG A 13 31.50 -4.85 25.95
N ALA A 14 32.26 -4.70 27.04
CA ALA A 14 31.69 -4.34 28.34
C ALA A 14 31.01 -2.95 28.30
N ASP A 15 31.62 -1.98 27.62
CA ASP A 15 31.10 -0.63 27.44
C ASP A 15 29.83 -0.64 26.56
N ALA A 16 29.85 -1.41 25.47
CA ALA A 16 28.67 -1.61 24.62
C ALA A 16 27.50 -2.26 25.39
N PHE A 17 27.75 -3.30 26.19
CA PHE A 17 26.70 -3.89 27.03
C PHE A 17 26.23 -2.96 28.15
N GLY A 18 27.08 -2.07 28.68
CA GLY A 18 26.73 -1.06 29.68
C GLY A 18 25.90 0.11 29.11
N GLU A 19 26.23 0.58 27.92
CA GLU A 19 25.42 1.56 27.17
C GLU A 19 24.12 0.95 26.64
N LEU A 20 24.17 -0.31 26.20
CA LEU A 20 22.96 -1.07 25.88
C LEU A 20 22.11 -1.23 27.14
N GLY A 21 22.62 -1.59 28.31
CA GLY A 21 21.78 -1.74 29.52
C GLY A 21 20.95 -0.49 29.86
N ARG A 22 21.52 0.71 29.66
CA ARG A 22 20.82 1.99 29.90
C ARG A 22 19.92 2.42 28.73
N ASN A 23 20.32 2.16 27.49
CA ASN A 23 19.54 2.48 26.29
C ASN A 23 18.63 1.34 25.81
N TRP A 24 18.70 0.14 26.38
CA TRP A 24 17.91 -1.04 26.01
C TRP A 24 16.49 -0.87 26.48
N LEU A 25 16.29 -0.25 27.65
CA LEU A 25 14.98 0.26 28.05
C LEU A 25 14.47 1.34 27.08
N TRP A 26 15.35 2.22 26.58
CA TRP A 26 14.95 3.24 25.61
C TRP A 26 14.54 2.63 24.26
N LEU A 27 15.30 1.65 23.76
CA LEU A 27 14.99 0.89 22.55
C LEU A 27 13.73 0.02 22.72
N LEU A 28 13.54 -0.58 23.89
CA LEU A 28 12.34 -1.34 24.23
C LEU A 28 11.11 -0.42 24.27
N VAL A 29 11.22 0.76 24.89
CA VAL A 29 10.16 1.77 24.90
C VAL A 29 9.85 2.25 23.47
N LEU A 30 10.87 2.49 22.64
CA LEU A 30 10.68 2.87 21.25
C LEU A 30 9.99 1.76 20.45
N GLY A 31 10.35 0.50 20.70
CA GLY A 31 9.73 -0.68 20.09
C GLY A 31 8.29 -0.88 20.54
N ILE A 32 8.00 -0.75 21.85
CA ILE A 32 6.64 -0.82 22.41
C ILE A 32 5.80 0.32 21.87
N LEU A 33 6.34 1.55 21.82
CA LEU A 33 5.65 2.71 21.27
C LEU A 33 5.32 2.50 19.80
N SER A 34 6.28 1.98 19.02
CA SER A 34 6.07 1.63 17.61
C SER A 34 5.04 0.50 17.44
N ALA A 35 5.06 -0.51 18.30
CA ALA A 35 4.08 -1.59 18.29
C ALA A 35 2.67 -1.08 18.62
N ILE A 36 2.52 -0.20 19.61
CA ILE A 36 1.24 0.43 19.96
C ILE A 36 0.74 1.29 18.79
N LEU A 37 1.61 2.14 18.21
CA LEU A 37 1.28 2.91 17.02
C LEU A 37 0.86 2.00 15.85
N GLY A 38 1.53 0.88 15.67
CA GLY A 38 1.19 -0.14 14.68
C GLY A 38 -0.19 -0.75 14.93
N VAL A 39 -0.50 -1.13 16.17
CA VAL A 39 -1.82 -1.69 16.56
C VAL A 39 -2.94 -0.67 16.35
N VAL A 40 -2.70 0.60 16.73
CA VAL A 40 -3.65 1.70 16.48
C VAL A 40 -3.83 1.92 14.98
N GLY A 41 -2.76 1.86 14.20
CA GLY A 41 -2.79 1.91 12.74
C GLY A 41 -3.57 0.75 12.12
N LEU A 42 -3.43 -0.46 12.65
CA LEU A 42 -4.21 -1.63 12.23
C LEU A 42 -5.71 -1.42 12.50
N GLY A 43 -6.07 -0.83 13.64
CA GLY A 43 -7.46 -0.44 13.93
C GLY A 43 -8.04 0.54 12.90
N MET A 44 -7.22 1.51 12.44
CA MET A 44 -7.60 2.49 11.42
C MET A 44 -7.56 1.94 9.99
N THR A 45 -6.99 0.76 9.76
CA THR A 45 -6.75 0.21 8.41
C THR A 45 -8.06 -0.01 7.65
N PHE A 46 -9.15 -0.35 8.35
CA PHE A 46 -10.47 -0.49 7.72
C PHE A 46 -10.97 0.83 7.14
N PHE A 47 -10.84 1.92 7.90
CA PHE A 47 -11.18 3.28 7.44
C PHE A 47 -10.27 3.72 6.30
N LEU A 48 -8.97 3.45 6.40
CA LEU A 48 -8.00 3.79 5.37
C LEU A 48 -8.32 3.07 4.06
N THR A 49 -8.68 1.79 4.12
CA THR A 49 -9.09 0.99 2.96
C THR A 49 -10.35 1.58 2.31
N LEU A 50 -11.37 1.91 3.11
CA LEU A 50 -12.61 2.50 2.61
C LEU A 50 -12.36 3.86 1.95
N ALA A 51 -11.55 4.70 2.59
CA ALA A 51 -11.17 6.02 2.07
C ALA A 51 -10.40 5.91 0.75
N SER A 52 -9.43 4.98 0.65
CA SER A 52 -8.69 4.74 -0.59
C SER A 52 -9.61 4.24 -1.71
N VAL A 53 -10.51 3.29 -1.45
CA VAL A 53 -11.46 2.78 -2.46
C VAL A 53 -12.39 3.87 -2.96
N LEU A 54 -12.91 4.72 -2.05
CA LEU A 54 -13.75 5.86 -2.42
C LEU A 54 -12.97 6.89 -3.25
N TYR A 55 -11.72 7.18 -2.87
CA TYR A 55 -10.84 8.07 -3.61
C TYR A 55 -10.59 7.55 -5.03
N PHE A 56 -10.28 6.27 -5.18
CA PHE A 56 -10.17 5.62 -6.50
C PHE A 56 -11.48 5.69 -7.29
N GLY A 57 -12.63 5.47 -6.65
CA GLY A 57 -13.94 5.58 -7.30
C GLY A 57 -14.23 6.99 -7.84
N VAL A 58 -13.91 8.03 -7.06
CA VAL A 58 -14.05 9.43 -7.47
C VAL A 58 -13.11 9.76 -8.63
N LEU A 59 -11.85 9.32 -8.56
CA LEU A 59 -10.90 9.48 -9.67
C LEU A 59 -11.36 8.75 -10.94
N MET A 60 -11.95 7.56 -10.80
CA MET A 60 -12.51 6.79 -11.91
C MET A 60 -13.69 7.54 -12.54
N LEU A 61 -14.61 8.08 -11.74
CA LEU A 61 -15.69 8.95 -12.22
C LEU A 61 -15.16 10.16 -12.99
N PHE A 62 -14.15 10.84 -12.46
CA PHE A 62 -13.53 11.99 -13.11
C PHE A 62 -12.85 11.61 -14.44
N GLY A 63 -12.11 10.49 -14.45
CA GLY A 63 -11.49 9.94 -15.66
C GLY A 63 -12.52 9.58 -16.73
N GLY A 64 -13.65 8.97 -16.34
CA GLY A 64 -14.76 8.66 -17.23
C GLY A 64 -15.38 9.92 -17.86
N VAL A 65 -15.62 10.95 -17.05
CA VAL A 65 -16.15 12.25 -17.54
C VAL A 65 -15.17 12.92 -18.51
N VAL A 66 -13.89 12.98 -18.17
CA VAL A 66 -12.86 13.57 -19.06
C VAL A 66 -12.75 12.80 -20.36
N GLN A 67 -12.82 11.46 -20.33
CA GLN A 67 -12.77 10.62 -21.53
C GLN A 67 -14.00 10.81 -22.43
N ILE A 68 -15.19 11.00 -21.84
CA ILE A 68 -16.40 11.35 -22.59
C ILE A 68 -16.24 12.72 -23.25
N VAL A 69 -15.76 13.73 -22.52
CA VAL A 69 -15.53 15.08 -23.06
C VAL A 69 -14.50 15.06 -24.21
N HIS A 70 -13.41 14.28 -24.07
CA HIS A 70 -12.41 14.11 -25.13
C HIS A 70 -12.96 13.39 -26.35
N ALA A 71 -13.79 12.35 -26.15
CA ALA A 71 -14.41 11.58 -27.24
C ALA A 71 -15.40 12.42 -28.05
N VAL A 72 -16.10 13.35 -27.40
CA VAL A 72 -17.02 14.29 -28.08
C VAL A 72 -16.25 15.35 -28.88
N LYS A 73 -15.02 15.68 -28.47
CA LYS A 73 -14.21 16.73 -29.11
C LYS A 73 -13.44 16.24 -30.35
N CYS A 74 -13.13 14.94 -30.45
CA CYS A 74 -12.50 14.34 -31.63
C CYS A 74 -13.52 13.52 -32.44
N SER A 75 -14.22 14.21 -33.35
CA SER A 75 -15.15 13.64 -34.32
C SER A 75 -14.51 12.56 -35.20
N GLY A 76 -15.03 11.33 -35.13
CA GLY A 76 -14.67 10.20 -35.99
C GLY A 76 -15.60 8.99 -35.75
N TRP A 77 -16.66 8.87 -36.56
CA TRP A 77 -17.85 8.00 -36.36
C TRP A 77 -17.62 6.54 -35.92
N LYS A 78 -16.46 5.91 -36.17
CA LYS A 78 -16.18 4.53 -35.72
C LYS A 78 -15.43 4.42 -34.39
N SER A 79 -14.69 5.46 -33.97
CA SER A 79 -13.94 5.44 -32.70
C SER A 79 -14.75 6.02 -31.53
N VAL A 80 -15.72 6.90 -31.83
CA VAL A 80 -16.58 7.54 -30.80
C VAL A 80 -17.42 6.51 -30.05
N ILE A 81 -17.96 5.48 -30.71
CA ILE A 81 -18.78 4.45 -30.05
C ILE A 81 -17.95 3.65 -29.05
N SER A 82 -16.73 3.24 -29.41
CA SER A 82 -15.83 2.51 -28.50
C SER A 82 -15.40 3.37 -27.31
N HIS A 83 -15.11 4.66 -27.53
CA HIS A 83 -14.74 5.59 -26.46
C HIS A 83 -15.92 5.93 -25.54
N VAL A 84 -17.14 6.08 -26.07
CA VAL A 84 -18.36 6.29 -25.29
C VAL A 84 -18.72 5.03 -24.50
N LEU A 85 -18.56 3.84 -25.08
CA LEU A 85 -18.79 2.56 -24.40
C LEU A 85 -17.80 2.36 -23.24
N ILE A 86 -16.52 2.66 -23.44
CA ILE A 86 -15.50 2.64 -22.39
C ILE A 86 -15.75 3.70 -21.32
N GLY A 87 -16.13 4.92 -21.70
CA GLY A 87 -16.49 5.99 -20.77
C GLY A 87 -17.71 5.62 -19.92
N LEU A 88 -18.75 5.05 -20.54
CA LEU A 88 -19.93 4.54 -19.85
C LEU A 88 -19.56 3.39 -18.90
N LEU A 89 -18.71 2.47 -19.35
CA LEU A 89 -18.20 1.39 -18.51
C LEU A 89 -17.42 1.93 -17.30
N TYR A 90 -16.64 3.00 -17.49
CA TYR A 90 -15.90 3.68 -16.43
C TYR A 90 -16.83 4.36 -15.42
N VAL A 91 -17.89 5.02 -15.90
CA VAL A 91 -18.91 5.66 -15.04
C VAL A 91 -19.73 4.61 -14.28
N VAL A 92 -20.14 3.52 -14.94
CA VAL A 92 -20.87 2.41 -14.31
C VAL A 92 -19.99 1.71 -13.29
N ALA A 93 -18.73 1.44 -13.62
CA ALA A 93 -17.77 0.85 -12.67
C ALA A 93 -17.51 1.77 -11.47
N GLY A 94 -17.30 3.08 -11.71
CA GLY A 94 -17.15 4.07 -10.64
C GLY A 94 -18.39 4.18 -9.75
N PHE A 95 -19.58 4.17 -10.35
CA PHE A 95 -20.85 4.16 -9.61
C PHE A 95 -21.02 2.89 -8.79
N MET A 96 -20.67 1.73 -9.33
CA MET A 96 -20.71 0.46 -8.59
C MET A 96 -19.73 0.43 -7.41
N ILE A 97 -18.53 1.00 -7.58
CA ILE A 97 -17.53 1.13 -6.50
C ILE A 97 -18.07 2.01 -5.36
N VAL A 98 -18.71 3.14 -5.70
CA VAL A 98 -19.30 4.05 -4.71
C VAL A 98 -20.54 3.45 -4.04
N ALA A 99 -21.38 2.74 -4.80
CA ALA A 99 -22.59 2.11 -4.28
C ALA A 99 -22.32 0.89 -3.39
N ARG A 100 -21.24 0.13 -3.66
CA ARG A 100 -20.88 -1.07 -2.88
C ARG A 100 -19.35 -1.18 -2.68
N PRO A 101 -18.76 -0.31 -1.83
CA PRO A 101 -17.31 -0.29 -1.61
C PRO A 101 -16.77 -1.60 -1.01
N LEU A 102 -17.61 -2.37 -0.30
CA LEU A 102 -17.25 -3.69 0.24
C LEU A 102 -16.96 -4.73 -0.85
N LEU A 103 -17.68 -4.70 -1.98
CA LEU A 103 -17.41 -5.63 -3.09
C LEU A 103 -16.15 -5.18 -3.86
N ALA A 104 -15.98 -3.86 -4.01
CA ALA A 104 -14.82 -3.30 -4.69
C ALA A 104 -13.51 -3.62 -3.95
N SER A 105 -13.49 -3.55 -2.61
CA SER A 105 -12.31 -3.90 -1.82
C SER A 105 -11.97 -5.39 -1.95
N VAL A 106 -12.96 -6.29 -1.94
CA VAL A 106 -12.73 -7.73 -2.14
C VAL A 106 -12.09 -8.03 -3.49
N VAL A 107 -12.59 -7.43 -4.57
CA VAL A 107 -12.01 -7.61 -5.92
C VAL A 107 -10.58 -7.07 -5.99
N LEU A 108 -10.32 -5.89 -5.39
CA LEU A 108 -8.98 -5.31 -5.32
C LEU A 108 -8.01 -6.22 -4.55
N THR A 109 -8.42 -6.72 -3.39
CA THR A 109 -7.63 -7.67 -2.58
C THR A 109 -7.38 -8.97 -3.32
N TRP A 110 -8.38 -9.50 -4.02
CA TRP A 110 -8.23 -10.74 -4.77
C TRP A 110 -7.26 -10.58 -5.95
N THR A 111 -7.31 -9.43 -6.63
CA THR A 111 -6.36 -9.07 -7.68
C THR A 111 -4.93 -8.97 -7.12
N LEU A 112 -4.75 -8.28 -5.98
CA LEU A 112 -3.48 -8.20 -5.27
C LEU A 112 -2.96 -9.58 -4.85
N ALA A 113 -3.82 -10.45 -4.34
CA ALA A 113 -3.47 -11.80 -3.95
C ALA A 113 -2.93 -12.60 -5.15
N CYS A 114 -3.60 -12.55 -6.30
CA CYS A 114 -3.13 -13.20 -7.52
C CYS A 114 -1.75 -12.69 -7.97
N ILE A 115 -1.53 -11.37 -7.96
CA ILE A 115 -0.24 -10.78 -8.34
C ILE A 115 0.85 -11.18 -7.36
N LEU A 116 0.58 -11.14 -6.05
CA LEU A 116 1.55 -11.52 -5.02
C LEU A 116 1.92 -13.01 -5.11
N ILE A 117 0.95 -13.89 -5.38
CA ILE A 117 1.22 -15.31 -5.63
C ILE A 117 2.09 -15.45 -6.88
N ALA A 118 1.76 -14.78 -7.98
CA ALA A 118 2.55 -14.85 -9.20
C ALA A 118 3.99 -14.37 -8.99
N VAL A 119 4.19 -13.24 -8.30
CA VAL A 119 5.51 -12.71 -7.94
C VAL A 119 6.24 -13.66 -7.00
N GLY A 120 5.55 -14.25 -6.03
CA GLY A 120 6.11 -15.22 -5.09
C GLY A 120 6.61 -16.48 -5.81
N VAL A 121 5.82 -17.01 -6.75
CA VAL A 121 6.22 -18.14 -7.60
C VAL A 121 7.41 -17.79 -8.47
N LEU A 122 7.39 -16.61 -9.13
CA LEU A 122 8.51 -16.16 -9.96
C LEU A 122 9.82 -16.08 -9.16
N ARG A 123 9.74 -15.59 -7.91
CA ARG A 123 10.86 -15.45 -6.99
C ARG A 123 11.33 -16.79 -6.38
N LEU A 124 10.52 -17.84 -6.46
CA LEU A 124 10.91 -19.21 -6.10
C LEU A 124 11.55 -19.97 -7.27
N VAL A 125 11.19 -19.59 -8.51
CA VAL A 125 11.71 -20.21 -9.74
C VAL A 125 13.02 -19.57 -10.20
N MET A 126 13.18 -18.25 -10.05
CA MET A 126 14.45 -17.53 -10.24
C MET A 126 15.40 -17.76 -9.07
#